data_AF-A4FQ52-F1
#
_entry.id   AF-A4FQ52-F1
#
_cell.length_a   1.000
_cell.length_b   1.000
_cell.length_c   1.000
_cell.angle_alpha   90.00
_cell.angle_beta   90.00
_cell.angle_gamma   90.00
#
_symmetry.space_group_name_H-M   'P 1'
#
loop_
_entity.id
_entity.type
_entity.pdbx_description
1 polymer ?
#
loop_
_entity_poly.entity_id
_entity_poly.type
_entity_poly.pdbx_seq_one_letter_code
_entity_poly.pdbx_strand_id
1 'polypeptide(L)'
;MAGIEDVRANLSAATTQASEALYALKQAALTINEVQRVLDDTVASSARESAQHAISAFHQAFSQAEQAQELVISGRDSIDTYAAQL
;
A
#
# COMPACT_ATOMS: atom_id res chain seq x y z
N MET A 1 3.73 12.30 -30.26
CA MET A 1 2.92 12.55 -29.04
C MET A 1 2.10 11.33 -28.59
N ALA A 2 1.76 10.34 -29.42
CA ALA A 2 0.98 9.15 -28.99
C ALA A 2 1.58 8.37 -27.80
N GLY A 3 2.89 8.10 -27.79
CA GLY A 3 3.50 7.28 -26.73
C GLY A 3 3.54 7.91 -25.33
N ILE A 4 3.53 9.24 -25.20
CA ILE A 4 3.48 9.91 -23.88
C ILE A 4 2.06 9.80 -23.30
N GLU A 5 1.04 9.93 -24.14
CA GLU A 5 -0.35 9.79 -23.74
C GLU A 5 -0.66 8.35 -23.26
N ASP A 6 -0.13 7.34 -23.95
CA ASP A 6 -0.24 5.93 -23.55
C ASP A 6 0.45 5.67 -22.19
N VAL A 7 1.64 6.24 -21.98
CA VAL A 7 2.36 6.13 -20.70
C VAL A 7 1.58 6.83 -19.58
N ARG A 8 1.02 8.02 -19.83
CA ARG A 8 0.20 8.75 -18.86
C ARG A 8 -1.07 7.98 -18.50
N ALA A 9 -1.75 7.39 -19.48
CA ALA A 9 -2.93 6.55 -19.26
C ALA A 9 -2.61 5.33 -18.39
N ASN A 10 -1.51 4.63 -18.69
CA ASN A 10 -1.07 3.47 -17.90
C ASN A 10 -0.67 3.84 -16.47
N LEU A 11 0.03 4.97 -16.28
CA LEU A 11 0.38 5.47 -14.94
C LEU A 11 -0.83 5.93 -14.15
N SER A 12 -1.81 6.56 -14.80
CA SER A 12 -3.07 6.91 -14.15
C SER A 12 -3.81 5.66 -13.68
N ALA A 13 -3.89 4.62 -14.51
CA ALA A 13 -4.50 3.35 -14.14
C ALA A 13 -3.74 2.67 -12.98
N ALA A 14 -2.40 2.66 -13.03
CA ALA A 14 -1.56 2.12 -11.96
C ALA A 14 -1.74 2.90 -10.65
N THR A 15 -1.88 4.22 -10.72
CA THR A 15 -2.12 5.08 -9.54
C THR A 15 -3.46 4.75 -8.88
N THR A 16 -4.51 4.57 -9.69
CA THR A 16 -5.84 4.16 -9.19
C THR A 16 -5.77 2.79 -8.54
N GLN A 17 -5.18 1.79 -9.21
CA GLN A 17 -5.04 0.44 -8.66
C GLN A 17 -4.22 0.41 -7.37
N ALA A 18 -3.10 1.16 -7.31
CA ALA A 18 -2.30 1.27 -6.10
C ALA A 18 -3.09 1.89 -4.93
N SER A 19 -3.93 2.89 -5.23
CA SER A 19 -4.79 3.53 -4.23
C SER A 19 -5.88 2.61 -3.70
N GLU A 20 -6.53 1.84 -4.58
CA GLU A 20 -7.50 0.82 -4.19
C GLU A 20 -6.86 -0.29 -3.36
N ALA A 21 -5.69 -0.79 -3.78
CA ALA A 21 -4.95 -1.81 -3.04
C ALA A 21 -4.55 -1.31 -1.63
N LEU A 22 -4.09 -0.06 -1.52
CA LEU A 22 -3.77 0.53 -0.22
C LEU A 22 -4.98 0.75 0.66
N TYR A 23 -6.12 1.10 0.07
CA TYR A 23 -7.36 1.20 0.82
C TYR A 23 -7.78 -0.15 1.41
N ALA A 24 -7.72 -1.23 0.62
CA ALA A 24 -7.98 -2.59 1.10
C ALA A 24 -6.98 -3.02 2.19
N LEU A 25 -5.70 -2.68 2.01
CA LEU A 25 -4.66 -2.90 3.00
C LEU A 25 -4.91 -2.11 4.30
N LYS A 26 -5.39 -0.86 4.23
CA LYS A 26 -5.76 -0.07 5.42
C LYS A 26 -6.90 -0.71 6.20
N GLN A 27 -7.91 -1.25 5.51
CA GLN A 27 -8.97 -1.99 6.17
C GLN A 27 -8.48 -3.28 6.83
N ALA A 28 -7.59 -4.02 6.15
CA ALA A 28 -6.95 -5.20 6.73
C ALA A 28 -6.12 -4.83 7.99
N ALA A 29 -5.42 -3.69 7.97
CA ALA A 29 -4.67 -3.19 9.13
C ALA A 29 -5.56 -2.94 10.35
N LEU A 30 -6.74 -2.34 10.14
CA LEU A 30 -7.71 -2.12 11.23
C LEU A 30 -8.18 -3.45 11.83
N THR A 31 -8.49 -4.42 10.97
CA THR A 31 -8.91 -5.77 11.41
C THR A 31 -7.81 -6.47 12.20
N ILE A 32 -6.55 -6.33 11.76
CA ILE A 32 -5.39 -6.93 12.42
C ILE A 32 -5.12 -6.29 13.79
N ASN A 33 -5.29 -4.96 13.92
CA ASN A 33 -5.18 -4.28 15.21
C ASN A 33 -6.27 -4.77 16.20
N GLU A 34 -7.49 -5.00 15.73
CA GLU A 34 -8.57 -5.57 16.54
C GLU A 34 -8.22 -6.99 17.01
N VAL A 35 -7.70 -7.82 16.09
CA VAL A 35 -7.22 -9.17 16.40
C VAL A 35 -6.08 -9.14 17.41
N GLN A 36 -5.12 -8.21 17.27
CA GLN A 36 -4.03 -8.03 18.23
C GLN A 36 -4.55 -7.72 19.63
N ARG A 37 -5.53 -6.81 19.74
CA ARG A 37 -6.14 -6.47 21.02
C ARG A 37 -6.81 -7.68 21.68
N VAL A 38 -7.56 -8.48 20.92
CA VAL A 38 -8.19 -9.71 21.44
C VAL A 38 -7.15 -10.77 21.84
N LEU A 39 -6.07 -10.89 21.08
CA LEU A 39 -4.96 -11.80 21.39
C LEU A 39 -4.23 -11.44 22.69
N ASP A 40 -4.00 -10.14 22.91
CA ASP A 40 -3.38 -9.66 24.15
C ASP A 40 -4.25 -9.96 25.37
N ASP A 41 -5.58 -9.87 25.23
CA ASP A 41 -6.54 -10.13 26.31
C ASP A 41 -6.81 -11.63 26.58
N THR A 42 -6.68 -12.52 25.58
CA THR A 42 -7.31 -13.86 25.64
C THR A 42 -6.37 -15.05 25.44
N VAL A 43 -5.18 -14.88 24.86
CA VAL A 43 -4.42 -16.01 24.30
C VAL A 43 -3.19 -16.43 25.10
N ALA A 44 -3.02 -17.75 25.25
CA ALA A 44 -1.87 -18.37 25.89
C ALA A 44 -0.55 -17.99 25.18
N SER A 45 0.49 -17.76 25.97
CA SER A 45 1.84 -17.27 25.56
C SER A 45 2.35 -17.75 24.20
N SER A 46 2.18 -19.03 23.86
CA SER A 46 2.71 -19.64 22.63
C SER A 46 2.02 -19.19 21.33
N ALA A 47 0.73 -18.87 21.36
CA ALA A 47 0.01 -18.38 20.17
C ALA A 47 0.13 -16.85 20.01
N ARG A 48 0.52 -16.14 21.07
CA ARG A 48 0.80 -14.71 21.06
C ARG A 48 2.01 -14.37 20.20
N GLU A 49 3.11 -15.12 20.31
CA GLU A 49 4.34 -14.85 19.55
C GLU A 49 4.14 -15.01 18.03
N SER A 50 3.51 -16.11 17.61
CA SER A 50 3.18 -16.35 16.20
C SER A 50 2.27 -15.25 15.62
N ALA A 51 1.29 -14.81 16.40
CA ALA A 51 0.38 -13.76 15.97
C ALA A 51 1.06 -12.39 15.90
N GLN A 52 1.90 -12.03 16.89
CA GLN A 52 2.70 -10.81 16.87
C GLN A 52 3.66 -10.76 15.69
N HIS A 53 4.24 -11.91 15.31
CA HIS A 53 5.07 -12.02 14.12
C HIS A 53 4.26 -11.77 12.83
N ALA A 54 3.06 -12.36 12.72
CA ALA A 54 2.17 -12.13 11.58
C ALA A 54 1.72 -10.67 11.46
N ILE A 55 1.38 -10.03 12.58
CA ILE A 55 1.03 -8.60 12.65
C ILE A 55 2.21 -7.74 12.19
N SER A 56 3.41 -8.02 12.69
CA SER A 56 4.62 -7.27 12.34
C SER A 56 4.96 -7.41 10.84
N ALA A 57 4.87 -8.62 10.30
CA ALA A 57 5.07 -8.87 8.86
C ALA A 57 4.04 -8.12 8.01
N PHE A 58 2.78 -8.07 8.45
CA PHE A 58 1.74 -7.29 7.79
C PHE A 58 2.06 -5.79 7.79
N HIS A 59 2.46 -5.21 8.94
CA HIS A 59 2.84 -3.79 9.01
C HIS A 59 4.02 -3.46 8.09
N GLN A 60 5.00 -4.36 7.96
CA GLN A 60 6.11 -4.18 7.03
C GLN A 60 5.65 -4.19 5.57
N ALA A 61 4.80 -5.14 5.18
CA ALA A 61 4.23 -5.20 3.84
C ALA A 61 3.35 -3.96 3.54
N PHE A 62 2.59 -3.50 4.52
CA PHE A 62 1.78 -2.29 4.44
C PHE A 62 2.64 -1.04 4.15
N SER A 63 3.71 -0.85 4.92
CA SER A 63 4.64 0.27 4.74
C SER A 63 5.36 0.23 3.39
N GLN A 64 5.70 -0.96 2.88
CA GLN A 64 6.28 -1.11 1.54
C GLN A 64 5.27 -0.75 0.44
N ALA A 65 3.99 -1.11 0.63
CA ALA A 65 2.94 -0.75 -0.30
C ALA A 65 2.70 0.78 -0.35
N GLU A 66 2.77 1.48 0.79
CA GLU A 66 2.67 2.94 0.84
C GLU A 66 3.82 3.60 0.07
N GLN A 67 5.06 3.17 0.28
CA GLN A 67 6.21 3.67 -0.47
C GLN A 67 6.08 3.41 -1.98
N ALA A 68 5.58 2.23 -2.38
CA ALA A 68 5.37 1.92 -3.78
C ALA A 68 4.32 2.85 -4.43
N GLN A 69 3.25 3.21 -3.71
CA GLN A 69 2.27 4.18 -4.19
C GLN A 69 2.89 5.57 -4.38
N GLU A 70 3.69 6.03 -3.43
CA GLU A 70 4.38 7.32 -3.53
C GLU A 70 5.28 7.40 -4.77
N LEU A 71 6.01 6.31 -5.07
CA LEU A 71 6.84 6.22 -6.28
C LEU A 71 6.00 6.28 -7.56
N VAL A 72 4.84 5.61 -7.60
CA VAL A 72 3.93 5.66 -8.76
C VAL A 72 3.37 7.08 -8.97
N ILE A 73 2.97 7.76 -7.88
CA ILE A 73 2.48 9.15 -7.93
C ILE A 73 3.60 10.08 -8.40
N SER A 74 4.80 9.97 -7.83
CA SER A 74 5.96 10.78 -8.21
C SER A 74 6.35 10.57 -9.69
N GLY A 75 6.26 9.33 -10.18
CA GLY A 75 6.49 9.01 -11.58
C GLY A 75 5.47 9.66 -12.51
N ARG A 76 4.19 9.66 -12.13
CA ARG A 76 3.13 10.37 -12.86
C ARG A 76 3.42 11.88 -12.92
N ASP A 77 3.71 12.51 -11.80
CA ASP A 77 3.95 13.96 -11.72
C ASP A 77 5.18 14.37 -12.55
N SER A 78 6.21 13.53 -12.57
CA SER A 78 7.42 13.73 -13.39
C SER A 78 7.10 13.71 -14.88
N ILE A 79 6.23 12.80 -15.33
CA ILE A 79 5.81 12.69 -16.73
C ILE A 79 4.89 13.84 -17.12
N ASP A 80 3.98 14.26 -16.24
CA ASP A 80 3.13 15.43 -16.48
C ASP A 80 3.97 16.71 -16.58
N THR A 81 5.00 16.85 -15.73
CA THR A 81 5.96 17.97 -15.79
C THR A 81 6.76 17.96 -17.10
N TYR A 82 7.27 16.80 -17.53
CA TYR A 82 8.00 16.66 -18.79
C TYR A 82 7.10 16.96 -20.00
N ALA A 83 5.86 16.48 -20.00
CA ALA A 83 4.90 16.74 -21.07
C ALA A 83 4.49 18.22 -21.15
N ALA A 84 4.44 18.95 -20.03
CA ALA A 84 4.15 20.38 -20.00
C ALA A 84 5.30 21.26 -20.51
N GLN A 85 6.52 20.71 -20.61
CA GLN A 85 7.71 21.41 -21.14
C GLN A 85 7.93 21.19 -22.64
N LEU A 86 7.16 20.29 -23.27
CA LEU A 86 7.16 20.00 -24.72
C LEU A 86 6.13 20.87 -25.46
#